data_AF-A0A920T3P4-F1
#
_entry.id   AF-A0A920T3P4-F1
#
_cell.length_a   1.000
_cell.length_b   1.000
_cell.length_c   1.000
_cell.angle_alpha   90.00
_cell.angle_beta   90.00
_cell.angle_gamma   90.00
#
_symmetry.space_group_name_H-M   'P 1'
#
loop_
_entity.id
_entity.type
_entity.pdbx_description
1 polymer ?
#
loop_
_entity_poly.entity_id
_entity_poly.type
_entity_poly.pdbx_seq_one_letter_code
_entity_poly.pdbx_strand_id
1 'polypeptide(L)' 'MKRSKRLFDHKEPDIFKIEAMIDKIINQRIEDGQLNECPLTLDELNKIKGTVDGTSGMLPVLRGIYHIRVEYPDDAKNPK' A
#
# COMPACT_ATOMS: atom_id res chain seq x y z
N MET A 1 -37.97 9.76 -9.47
CA MET A 1 -36.63 10.36 -9.48
C MET A 1 -35.63 9.34 -8.93
N LYS A 2 -35.08 8.47 -9.78
CA LYS A 2 -34.06 7.47 -9.40
C LYS A 2 -32.85 7.69 -10.30
N ARG A 3 -31.84 8.43 -9.84
CA ARG A 3 -30.51 8.39 -10.47
C ARG A 3 -29.63 7.46 -9.67
N SER A 4 -29.85 6.19 -9.99
CA SER A 4 -28.87 5.12 -9.87
C SER A 4 -27.58 5.54 -10.57
N LYS A 5 -26.52 5.74 -9.80
CA LYS A 5 -25.17 5.33 -10.21
C LYS A 5 -24.34 5.18 -8.94
N ARG A 6 -24.27 3.92 -8.48
CA ARG A 6 -23.18 3.42 -7.64
C ARG A 6 -21.88 3.78 -8.39
N LEU A 7 -21.19 4.81 -7.95
CA LEU A 7 -19.98 5.32 -8.59
C LEU A 7 -18.90 5.54 -7.55
N PHE A 8 -18.60 4.53 -6.75
CA PHE A 8 -17.35 4.45 -5.98
C PHE A 8 -17.06 2.98 -5.72
N ASP A 9 -16.85 2.20 -6.78
CA ASP A 9 -16.15 0.92 -6.65
C ASP A 9 -14.65 1.23 -6.67
N HIS A 10 -14.20 1.94 -5.63
CA HIS A 10 -12.79 2.01 -5.30
C HIS A 10 -12.45 0.63 -4.76
N LYS A 11 -11.91 -0.24 -5.63
CA LYS A 11 -11.10 -1.37 -5.16
C LYS A 11 -9.86 -0.77 -4.52
N GLU A 12 -10.01 -0.21 -3.32
CA GLU A 12 -8.88 0.01 -2.43
C GLU A 12 -8.17 -1.34 -2.36
N PRO A 13 -6.88 -1.40 -2.72
CA PRO A 13 -6.08 -2.52 -2.28
C PRO A 13 -6.15 -2.45 -0.77
N ASP A 14 -6.94 -3.35 -0.21
CA ASP A 14 -7.10 -3.53 1.22
C ASP A 14 -5.71 -3.48 1.85
N ILE A 15 -5.46 -2.49 2.72
CA ILE A 15 -4.14 -2.22 3.31
C ILE A 15 -3.57 -3.52 3.90
N PHE A 16 -4.45 -4.35 4.46
CA PHE A 16 -4.12 -5.67 4.98
C PHE A 16 -3.58 -6.63 3.91
N LYS A 17 -3.99 -6.53 2.64
CA LYS A 17 -3.44 -7.32 1.53
C LYS A 17 -2.03 -6.87 1.15
N ILE A 18 -1.75 -5.58 1.16
CA ILE A 18 -0.39 -5.07 0.90
C ILE A 18 0.53 -5.50 2.04
N GLU A 19 0.09 -5.35 3.29
CA GLU A 19 0.84 -5.79 4.45
C GLU A 19 1.15 -7.29 4.39
N ALA A 20 0.13 -8.13 4.18
CA ALA A 20 0.29 -9.58 4.05
C ALA A 20 1.21 -9.98 2.88
N MET A 21 1.20 -9.21 1.80
CA MET A 21 2.12 -9.41 0.68
C MET A 21 3.58 -9.15 1.09
N ILE A 22 3.85 -8.06 1.82
CA ILE A 22 5.19 -7.75 2.31
C ILE A 22 5.65 -8.83 3.30
N ASP A 23 4.80 -9.25 4.24
CA ASP A 23 5.11 -10.32 5.20
C ASP A 23 5.46 -11.62 4.47
N LYS A 24 4.69 -11.99 3.44
CA LYS A 24 4.98 -13.16 2.63
C LYS A 24 6.34 -13.07 1.95
N ILE A 25 6.69 -11.91 1.39
CA ILE A 25 7.99 -11.70 0.74
C ILE A 25 9.12 -11.82 1.77
N ILE A 26 9.00 -11.16 2.92
CA ILE A 26 10.03 -11.22 3.98
C ILE A 26 10.23 -12.66 4.43
N ASN A 27 9.15 -13.39 4.72
CA ASN A 27 9.22 -14.78 5.16
C ASN A 27 9.88 -15.67 4.10
N GLN A 28 9.53 -15.49 2.82
CA GLN A 28 10.16 -16.23 1.73
C GLN A 28 11.67 -15.96 1.65
N ARG A 29 12.11 -14.71 1.83
CA ARG A 29 13.56 -14.38 1.84
C ARG A 29 14.30 -15.04 3.01
N ILE A 30 13.65 -15.15 4.16
CA ILE A 30 14.20 -15.85 5.34
C ILE A 30 14.27 -17.36 5.07
N GLU A 31 13.19 -17.96 4.58
CA GLU A 31 13.10 -19.40 4.28
C GLU A 31 14.12 -19.82 3.22
N ASP A 32 14.33 -18.98 2.20
CA ASP A 32 15.34 -19.19 1.15
C ASP A 32 16.78 -18.97 1.65
N GLY A 33 16.98 -18.55 2.91
CA GLY A 33 18.29 -18.28 3.50
C GLY A 33 19.01 -17.07 2.92
N GLN A 34 18.31 -16.21 2.18
CA GLN A 34 18.92 -15.08 1.45
C GLN A 34 19.45 -13.97 2.37
N LEU A 35 19.07 -14.00 3.64
CA LEU A 35 19.49 -13.03 4.66
C LEU A 35 20.50 -13.62 5.67
N ASN A 36 20.97 -14.87 5.49
CA ASN A 36 21.80 -15.57 6.48
C ASN A 36 23.15 -14.89 6.76
N GLU A 37 23.72 -14.19 5.78
CA GLU A 37 25.00 -13.48 5.90
C GLU A 37 24.81 -11.98 6.21
N CYS A 38 23.58 -11.55 6.49
CA CYS A 38 23.25 -10.17 6.81
C CYS A 38 22.92 -10.07 8.31
N PRO A 39 23.50 -9.12 9.07
CA PRO A 39 23.20 -8.95 10.49
C PRO A 39 21.87 -8.20 10.71
N LEU A 40 20.81 -8.62 10.00
CA LEU A 40 19.47 -8.05 10.15
C LEU A 40 18.70 -8.79 11.24
N THR A 41 18.15 -8.03 12.16
CA THR A 41 17.22 -8.52 13.18
C THR A 41 15.78 -8.54 12.65
N LEU A 42 14.92 -9.34 13.29
CA LEU A 42 13.48 -9.34 12.98
C LEU A 42 12.85 -7.96 13.23
N ASP A 43 13.34 -7.20 14.21
CA ASP A 43 12.89 -5.82 14.47
C ASP A 43 13.23 -4.88 13.31
N GLU A 44 14.43 -5.00 12.73
CA GLU A 44 14.81 -4.22 11.56
C GLU A 44 14.00 -4.60 10.32
N LEU A 45 13.65 -5.87 10.14
CA LEU A 45 12.73 -6.30 9.09
C LEU A 45 11.33 -5.70 9.27
N ASN A 46 10.83 -5.62 10.51
CA ASN A 46 9.58 -4.93 10.82
C ASN A 46 9.66 -3.43 10.51
N LYS A 47 10.79 -2.77 10.79
CA LYS A 47 11.02 -1.36 10.43
C LYS A 47 11.07 -1.15 8.91
N ILE A 48 11.66 -2.09 8.16
CA ILE A 48 11.67 -2.07 6.69
C ILE A 48 10.25 -2.20 6.14
N LYS A 49 9.45 -3.16 6.65
CA LYS A 49 8.03 -3.27 6.30
C LYS A 49 7.29 -1.95 6.57
N GLY A 50 7.51 -1.39 7.75
CA GLY A 50 6.83 -0.20 8.24
C GLY A 50 5.54 -0.50 8.97
N THR A 51 4.83 0.56 9.32
CA THR A 51 3.63 0.53 10.16
C THR A 51 2.35 0.78 9.36
N VAL A 52 1.24 0.20 9.81
CA VAL A 52 -0.09 0.38 9.19
C VAL A 52 -0.59 1.83 9.19
N ASP A 53 -0.02 2.68 10.04
CA ASP A 53 -0.27 4.14 10.02
C ASP A 53 0.24 4.81 8.73
N GLY A 54 1.08 4.13 7.95
CA GLY A 54 1.56 4.61 6.66
C GLY A 54 2.56 5.77 6.78
N THR A 55 3.35 5.82 7.85
CA THR A 55 4.35 6.89 8.05
C THR A 55 5.79 6.44 7.84
N SER A 56 6.06 5.14 7.84
CA SER A 56 7.40 4.57 7.81
C SER A 56 7.48 3.32 6.92
N GLY A 57 8.70 2.96 6.49
CA GLY A 57 8.99 1.73 5.75
C GLY A 57 8.41 1.69 4.33
N MET A 58 8.20 0.47 3.82
CA MET A 58 7.73 0.22 2.45
C MET A 58 6.21 0.35 2.28
N LEU A 59 5.44 0.13 3.35
CA LEU A 59 3.97 0.17 3.32
C LEU A 59 3.39 1.47 2.70
N PRO A 60 3.81 2.70 3.10
CA PRO A 60 3.27 3.93 2.50
C PRO A 60 3.68 4.13 1.04
N VAL A 61 4.87 3.68 0.65
CA VAL A 61 5.35 3.75 -0.73
C VAL A 61 4.49 2.86 -1.62
N LEU A 62 4.26 1.61 -1.19
CA LEU A 62 3.43 0.66 -1.91
C LEU A 62 1.96 1.10 -1.92
N ARG A 63 1.44 1.62 -0.80
CA ARG A 63 0.12 2.25 -0.76
C ARG A 63 0.03 3.37 -1.80
N GLY A 64 1.00 4.27 -1.86
CA GLY A 64 1.07 5.31 -2.88
C GLY A 64 0.95 4.75 -4.30
N ILE A 65 1.76 3.74 -4.64
CA ILE A 65 1.79 3.09 -5.96
C ILE A 65 0.46 2.41 -6.31
N TYR A 66 -0.10 1.64 -5.37
CA TYR A 66 -1.34 0.91 -5.58
C TYR A 66 -2.60 1.80 -5.49
N HIS A 67 -2.46 3.03 -4.98
CA HIS A 67 -3.50 4.06 -4.97
C HIS A 67 -3.25 5.18 -6.00
N ILE A 68 -2.40 4.99 -7.02
CA ILE A 68 -2.21 6.02 -8.08
C ILE A 68 -3.47 6.14 -8.95
N ARG A 69 -4.37 7.04 -8.55
CA ARG A 69 -4.93 8.16 -9.33
C ARG A 69 -5.88 8.95 -8.45
N VAL A 70 -5.44 10.12 -7.97
CA VAL A 70 -6.40 11.20 -7.67
C VAL A 70 -6.78 11.77 -9.03
N GLU A 71 -8.03 11.56 -9.44
CA GLU A 71 -8.61 12.29 -10.56
C GLU A 71 -8.64 13.77 -10.16
N TYR A 72 -8.02 14.65 -10.95
CA TYR A 72 -8.15 16.08 -10.72
C TYR A 72 -9.64 16.42 -10.75
N PRO A 73 -10.18 17.16 -9.76
CA PRO A 73 -11.52 17.69 -9.91
C PRO A 73 -11.50 18.57 -11.16
N ASP A 74 -12.15 18.12 -12.24
CA ASP A 74 -12.34 18.93 -13.44
C ASP A 74 -12.82 20.31 -12.97
N ASP A 75 -12.13 21.36 -13.42
CA ASP A 75 -12.35 22.76 -13.06
C ASP A 75 -13.85 23.10 -13.15
N ALA A 76 -14.53 22.95 -12.03
CA ALA A 76 -15.94 23.23 -11.94
C ALA A 76 -16.09 24.74 -11.84
N LYS A 77 -16.52 25.32 -12.97
CA LYS A 77 -17.29 26.56 -13.15
C LYS A 77 -16.48 27.77 -13.59
N ASN A 78 -16.47 27.98 -14.90
CA ASN A 78 -16.67 29.33 -15.43
C ASN A 78 -18.09 29.40 -16.02
N PRO A 79 -19.07 30.01 -15.33
CA PRO A 79 -20.34 30.35 -15.96
C PRO A 79 -20.08 31.56 -16.88
N LYS A 80 -20.32 31.39 -18.19
CA LYS A 80 -20.58 32.52 -19.08
C LYS A 80 -22.02 32.98 -18.91
#